data_AF-A0A0F4YNC7-F1
#
_entry.id   AF-A0A0F4YNC7-F1
#
_cell.length_a   1.000
_cell.length_b   1.000
_cell.length_c   1.000
_cell.angle_alpha   90.00
_cell.angle_beta   90.00
_cell.angle_gamma   90.00
#
_symmetry.space_group_name_H-M   'P 1'
#
loop_
_entity.id
_entity.type
_entity.pdbx_description
1 polymer ?
#
loop_
_entity_poly.entity_id
_entity_poly.type
_entity_poly.pdbx_seq_one_letter_code
_entity_poly.pdbx_strand_id
1 'polypeptide(L)'
;IYSISTSSSITQTPTNNLSSSKTFLTFTSTNKQTNKSANMKTFFLTSSLLLIASHLVASSPVANSNPPPAPICGTCNPLSGQNSCDPTTSCINTGKNFHCACRAGYKASEDNDNVSQQFRLQVPNYEFLVFTPENTVCDTLCDHPYDGTATLCTEVPIYSDCVA
;
A
#
# COMPACT_ATOMS: atom_id res chain seq x y z
N ILE A 1 13.26 -16.01 50.51
CA ILE A 1 12.12 -15.48 49.73
C ILE A 1 11.95 -14.03 50.20
N TYR A 2 12.51 -13.08 49.46
CA TYR A 2 12.44 -11.66 49.80
C TYR A 2 11.29 -11.02 49.03
N SER A 3 10.34 -10.44 49.75
CA SER A 3 9.25 -9.63 49.21
C SER A 3 9.75 -8.20 49.03
N ILE A 4 9.72 -7.69 47.80
CA ILE A 4 10.03 -6.28 47.50
C ILE A 4 8.73 -5.64 47.02
N SER A 5 8.16 -4.79 47.86
CA SER A 5 7.08 -3.87 47.54
C SER A 5 7.70 -2.53 47.14
N THR A 6 7.49 -2.06 45.92
CA THR A 6 7.83 -0.66 45.56
C THR A 6 6.81 -0.04 44.61
N SER A 7 6.41 1.15 45.03
CA SER A 7 5.29 2.00 44.67
C SER A 7 5.23 2.53 43.23
N SER A 8 4.01 2.71 42.76
CA SER A 8 3.61 3.46 41.56
C SER A 8 3.88 4.96 41.73
N SER A 9 4.43 5.61 40.71
CA SER A 9 4.41 7.08 40.56
C SER A 9 3.74 7.45 39.23
N ILE A 10 2.56 8.05 39.37
CA ILE A 10 1.75 8.64 38.29
C ILE A 10 2.19 10.10 38.18
N THR A 11 2.75 10.50 37.05
CA THR A 11 3.01 11.92 36.76
C THR A 11 1.92 12.44 35.82
N GLN A 12 0.99 13.24 36.37
CA GLN A 12 -0.01 13.99 35.61
C GLN A 12 0.51 15.38 35.24
N THR A 13 0.45 15.67 33.93
CA THR A 13 0.16 16.95 33.23
C THR A 13 1.00 18.22 33.46
N PRO A 14 1.13 19.06 32.43
CA PRO A 14 0.21 20.21 32.37
C PRO A 14 -0.49 20.40 31.01
N THR A 15 -1.78 20.70 31.11
CA THR A 15 -2.65 21.25 30.07
C THR A 15 -2.24 22.70 29.75
N ASN A 16 -1.82 22.97 28.52
CA ASN A 16 -1.71 24.35 28.02
C ASN A 16 -2.87 24.64 27.09
N ASN A 17 -3.79 25.42 27.62
CA ASN A 17 -4.92 26.03 26.94
C ASN A 17 -4.40 27.33 26.30
N LEU A 18 -4.29 27.39 24.97
CA LEU A 18 -3.95 28.64 24.27
C LEU A 18 -5.07 29.00 23.30
N SER A 19 -5.72 30.11 23.67
CA SER A 19 -6.75 30.86 22.96
C SER A 19 -6.16 31.64 21.77
N SER A 20 -7.03 31.93 20.78
CA SER A 20 -6.83 32.79 19.58
C SER A 20 -5.90 32.23 18.50
N SER A 21 -6.18 32.33 17.20
CA SER A 21 -7.05 33.23 16.46
C SER A 21 -7.48 32.56 15.15
N LYS A 22 -8.74 32.73 14.75
CA LYS A 22 -9.23 32.35 13.43
C LYS A 22 -8.57 33.24 12.37
N THR A 23 -7.67 32.67 11.57
CA THR A 23 -7.28 33.26 10.29
C THR A 23 -7.69 32.30 9.18
N PHE A 24 -8.82 32.63 8.56
CA PHE A 24 -9.39 31.91 7.43
C PHE A 24 -8.66 32.39 6.16
N LEU A 25 -7.58 31.69 5.78
CA LEU A 25 -6.94 31.91 4.48
C LEU A 25 -7.68 31.07 3.43
N THR A 26 -8.51 31.77 2.66
CA THR A 26 -9.18 31.25 1.47
C THR A 26 -8.15 31.11 0.35
N PHE A 27 -7.72 29.89 0.07
CA PHE A 27 -6.94 29.59 -1.14
C PHE A 27 -7.90 29.25 -2.28
N THR A 28 -8.15 30.22 -3.16
CA THR A 28 -8.74 29.97 -4.47
C THR A 28 -7.71 29.31 -5.38
N SER A 29 -7.81 27.99 -5.55
CA SER A 29 -7.03 27.24 -6.53
C SER A 29 -7.68 27.35 -7.91
N THR A 30 -7.11 28.18 -8.79
CA THR A 30 -7.45 28.20 -10.22
C THR A 30 -6.81 27.00 -10.91
N ASN A 31 -7.60 25.98 -11.22
CA ASN A 31 -7.18 24.82 -11.97
C ASN A 31 -7.02 25.18 -13.46
N LYS A 32 -5.79 25.39 -13.93
CA LYS A 32 -5.48 25.56 -15.36
C LYS A 32 -5.10 24.20 -15.96
N GLN A 33 -6.12 23.42 -16.34
CA GLN A 33 -5.94 22.26 -17.20
C GLN A 33 -5.55 22.71 -18.62
N THR A 34 -4.28 22.58 -18.97
CA THR A 34 -3.86 22.60 -20.38
C THR A 34 -3.95 21.19 -20.94
N ASN A 35 -5.06 20.89 -21.60
CA ASN A 35 -5.19 19.74 -22.49
C ASN A 35 -4.25 19.92 -23.70
N LYS A 36 -3.16 19.16 -23.79
CA LYS A 36 -2.42 19.00 -25.05
C LYS A 36 -2.97 17.79 -25.79
N SER A 37 -3.88 18.10 -26.71
CA SER A 37 -4.38 17.20 -27.75
C SER A 37 -3.23 16.88 -28.72
N ALA A 38 -2.74 15.65 -28.70
CA ALA A 38 -1.82 15.15 -29.71
C ALA A 38 -2.63 14.81 -30.98
N ASN A 39 -2.33 15.56 -32.04
CA ASN A 39 -2.97 15.51 -33.35
C ASN A 39 -2.50 14.26 -34.12
N MET A 40 -3.36 13.24 -34.20
CA MET A 40 -3.15 12.04 -35.02
C MET A 40 -3.35 12.41 -36.49
N LYS A 41 -2.24 12.55 -37.25
CA LYS A 41 -2.28 12.77 -38.70
C LYS A 41 -2.33 11.43 -39.43
N THR A 42 -3.52 11.08 -39.88
CA THR A 42 -3.79 9.95 -40.78
C THR A 42 -3.39 10.32 -42.20
N PHE A 43 -2.39 9.63 -42.77
CA PHE A 43 -1.97 9.78 -44.16
C PHE A 43 -2.38 8.51 -44.91
N PHE A 44 -3.46 8.59 -45.71
CA PHE A 44 -3.85 7.52 -46.63
C PHE A 44 -3.18 7.76 -47.98
N LEU A 45 -2.39 6.79 -48.44
CA LEU A 45 -1.95 6.67 -49.82
C LEU A 45 -2.26 5.26 -50.33
N THR A 46 -2.66 5.22 -51.59
CA THR A 46 -3.48 4.22 -52.26
C THR A 46 -2.69 3.10 -52.95
N SER A 47 -3.36 1.95 -53.12
CA SER A 47 -3.27 1.02 -54.26
C SER A 47 -2.05 0.10 -54.38
N SER A 48 -2.22 -1.21 -54.15
CA SER A 48 -2.35 -2.21 -55.22
C SER A 48 -2.44 -3.64 -54.66
N LEU A 49 -3.19 -4.45 -55.40
CA LEU A 49 -3.69 -5.80 -55.12
C LEU A 49 -2.58 -6.88 -55.17
N LEU A 50 -2.49 -7.73 -54.15
CA LEU A 50 -1.93 -9.09 -54.25
C LEU A 50 -2.68 -10.00 -53.24
N LEU A 51 -3.53 -10.87 -53.77
CA LEU A 51 -4.25 -11.91 -53.03
C LEU A 51 -3.29 -13.05 -52.69
N ILE A 52 -2.87 -13.11 -51.43
CA ILE A 52 -2.29 -14.32 -50.83
C ILE A 52 -3.25 -14.75 -49.71
N ALA A 53 -4.06 -15.77 -50.02
CA ALA A 53 -4.88 -16.46 -49.04
C ALA A 53 -3.98 -17.36 -48.19
N SER A 54 -3.44 -16.81 -47.11
CA SER A 54 -2.74 -17.57 -46.07
C SER A 54 -3.66 -17.68 -44.86
N HIS A 55 -4.24 -18.87 -44.66
CA HIS A 55 -5.02 -19.19 -43.47
C HIS A 55 -4.08 -19.34 -42.27
N LEU A 56 -3.79 -18.24 -41.59
CA LEU A 56 -3.30 -18.30 -40.21
C LEU A 56 -4.49 -18.68 -39.33
N VAL A 57 -4.56 -19.96 -38.96
CA VAL A 57 -5.34 -20.40 -37.81
C VAL A 57 -4.74 -19.73 -36.58
N ALA A 58 -5.37 -18.63 -36.15
CA ALA A 58 -5.09 -17.99 -34.88
C ALA A 58 -5.55 -18.93 -33.76
N SER A 59 -4.66 -19.82 -33.30
CA SER A 59 -4.80 -20.49 -32.02
C SER A 59 -4.70 -19.43 -30.92
N SER A 60 -5.85 -18.97 -30.44
CA SER A 60 -5.91 -18.12 -29.26
C SER A 60 -5.37 -18.93 -28.07
N PRO A 61 -4.39 -18.43 -27.30
CA PRO A 61 -4.03 -19.08 -26.06
C PRO A 61 -5.26 -19.03 -25.16
N VAL A 62 -5.71 -20.20 -24.72
CA VAL A 62 -6.71 -20.30 -23.66
C VAL A 62 -6.01 -19.78 -22.40
N ALA A 63 -6.25 -18.52 -22.06
CA ALA A 63 -5.82 -17.97 -20.78
C ALA A 63 -6.52 -18.81 -19.71
N ASN A 64 -5.76 -19.66 -19.03
CA ASN A 64 -6.24 -20.42 -17.89
C ASN A 64 -6.59 -19.41 -16.79
N SER A 65 -7.86 -19.02 -16.72
CA SER A 65 -8.38 -18.02 -15.80
C SER A 65 -8.50 -18.61 -14.39
N ASN A 66 -7.37 -18.96 -13.78
CA ASN A 66 -7.33 -19.09 -12.34
C ASN A 66 -7.38 -17.67 -11.76
N PRO A 67 -8.31 -17.39 -10.82
CA PRO A 67 -8.30 -16.13 -10.10
C PRO A 67 -6.92 -15.89 -9.49
N PRO A 68 -6.44 -14.63 -9.43
CA PRO A 68 -5.25 -14.30 -8.66
C PRO A 68 -5.40 -14.87 -7.24
N PRO A 69 -4.33 -15.43 -6.65
CA PRO A 69 -4.37 -15.87 -5.26
C PRO A 69 -4.91 -14.75 -4.37
N ALA A 70 -5.81 -15.09 -3.44
CA ALA A 70 -6.28 -14.11 -2.46
C ALA A 70 -5.16 -13.84 -1.43
N PRO A 71 -5.02 -12.60 -0.94
CA PRO A 71 -4.05 -12.29 0.11
C PRO A 71 -4.42 -12.99 1.42
N ILE A 72 -3.40 -13.40 2.18
CA ILE A 72 -3.58 -13.83 3.56
C ILE A 72 -3.58 -12.57 4.43
N CYS A 73 -4.74 -12.22 4.98
CA CYS A 73 -4.89 -11.04 5.83
C CYS A 73 -4.27 -11.31 7.22
N GLY A 74 -2.98 -11.05 7.38
CA GLY A 74 -2.31 -11.18 8.67
C GLY A 74 -2.92 -10.27 9.71
N THR A 75 -3.38 -10.83 10.82
CA THR A 75 -3.84 -10.06 11.98
C THR A 75 -2.85 -10.15 13.11
N CYS A 76 -2.87 -9.20 14.04
CA CYS A 76 -1.99 -9.23 15.20
C CYS A 76 -2.70 -8.82 16.47
N ASN A 77 -2.19 -9.27 17.62
CA ASN A 77 -2.69 -8.83 18.93
C ASN A 77 -1.75 -7.75 19.48
N PRO A 78 -2.24 -6.54 19.83
CA PRO A 78 -1.38 -5.49 20.37
C PRO A 78 -0.77 -5.83 21.75
N LEU A 79 -1.23 -6.90 22.41
CA LEU A 79 -0.66 -7.38 23.68
C LEU A 79 0.73 -8.02 23.47
N SER A 80 1.70 -7.60 24.29
CA SER A 80 3.06 -8.15 24.27
C SER A 80 3.05 -9.68 24.46
N GLY A 81 3.82 -10.38 23.63
CA GLY A 81 3.90 -11.84 23.65
C GLY A 81 2.80 -12.56 22.85
N GLN A 82 1.82 -11.84 22.29
CA GLN A 82 0.75 -12.40 21.44
C GLN A 82 0.68 -11.76 20.06
N ASN A 83 1.65 -10.90 19.74
CA ASN A 83 1.60 -10.06 18.55
C ASN A 83 1.67 -10.85 17.24
N SER A 84 2.43 -11.94 17.22
CA SER A 84 2.63 -12.81 16.05
C SER A 84 3.20 -12.11 14.81
N CYS A 85 3.58 -10.84 14.90
CA CYS A 85 4.32 -10.15 13.85
C CYS A 85 5.82 -10.46 13.96
N ASP A 86 6.51 -10.42 12.81
CA ASP A 86 7.97 -10.50 12.76
C ASP A 86 8.60 -9.23 13.37
N PRO A 87 9.78 -9.29 14.02
CA PRO A 87 10.45 -8.11 14.60
C PRO A 87 10.73 -6.97 13.61
N THR A 88 10.75 -7.26 12.31
CA THR A 88 10.94 -6.27 11.24
C THR A 88 9.66 -5.50 10.91
N THR A 89 8.52 -5.96 11.44
CA THR A 89 7.20 -5.37 11.25
C THR A 89 6.68 -4.76 12.56
N SER A 90 5.55 -4.08 12.49
CA SER A 90 4.85 -3.52 13.65
C SER A 90 3.37 -3.83 13.56
N CYS A 91 2.74 -4.06 14.71
CA CYS A 91 1.31 -4.27 14.77
C CYS A 91 0.57 -2.95 14.86
N ILE A 92 -0.25 -2.64 13.86
CA ILE A 92 -0.88 -1.34 13.68
C ILE A 92 -2.39 -1.48 13.65
N ASN A 93 -3.08 -0.58 14.35
CA ASN A 93 -4.54 -0.46 14.29
C ASN A 93 -4.95 0.22 12.98
N THR A 94 -5.67 -0.49 12.13
CA THR A 94 -6.19 0.03 10.85
C THR A 94 -7.63 0.54 10.97
N GLY A 95 -8.21 0.50 12.17
CA GLY A 95 -9.53 1.02 12.51
C GLY A 95 -10.45 -0.10 13.01
N LYS A 96 -10.56 -1.20 12.27
CA LYS A 96 -11.39 -2.35 12.66
C LYS A 96 -10.56 -3.50 13.19
N ASN A 97 -9.38 -3.71 12.62
CA ASN A 97 -8.47 -4.78 12.99
C ASN A 97 -7.07 -4.23 13.28
N PHE A 98 -6.22 -5.16 13.72
CA PHE A 98 -4.80 -4.93 13.88
C PHE A 98 -4.08 -5.81 12.87
N HIS A 99 -3.13 -5.23 12.14
CA HIS A 99 -2.34 -5.93 11.12
C HIS A 99 -0.85 -5.74 11.33
N CYS A 100 -0.07 -6.73 10.91
CA CYS A 100 1.37 -6.59 10.79
C CYS A 100 1.68 -5.72 9.56
N ALA A 101 2.43 -4.65 9.77
CA ALA A 101 2.86 -3.74 8.74
C ALA A 101 4.37 -3.55 8.77
N CYS A 102 4.95 -3.49 7.59
CA CYS A 102 6.34 -3.15 7.36
C CYS A 102 6.68 -1.75 7.87
N ARG A 103 7.97 -1.53 8.17
CA ARG A 103 8.49 -0.17 8.34
C ARG A 103 8.32 0.60 7.02
N ALA A 104 8.14 1.92 7.09
CA ALA A 104 8.05 2.75 5.90
C ALA A 104 9.27 2.57 4.99
N GLY A 105 9.03 2.38 3.69
CA GLY A 105 10.08 2.12 2.69
C GLY A 105 10.55 0.67 2.59
N TYR A 106 9.90 -0.26 3.32
CA TYR A 106 10.18 -1.69 3.25
C TYR A 106 8.96 -2.52 2.80
N LYS A 107 9.24 -3.66 2.17
CA LYS A 107 8.31 -4.68 1.68
C LYS A 107 8.82 -6.09 2.01
N ALA A 108 7.96 -7.10 1.91
CA ALA A 108 8.29 -8.47 2.31
C ALA A 108 8.96 -9.30 1.21
N SER A 109 8.75 -8.91 -0.04
CA SER A 109 9.18 -9.66 -1.23
C SER A 109 9.68 -8.73 -2.33
N GLU A 110 10.64 -9.20 -3.12
CA GLU A 110 11.02 -8.54 -4.38
C GLU A 110 9.92 -8.66 -5.43
N ASP A 111 9.12 -9.74 -5.35
CA ASP A 111 7.94 -9.92 -6.19
C ASP A 111 6.79 -9.05 -5.65
N ASN A 112 6.58 -7.91 -6.32
CA ASN A 112 5.54 -6.94 -5.96
C ASN A 112 4.14 -7.56 -5.91
N ASP A 113 3.88 -8.58 -6.74
CA ASP A 113 2.58 -9.22 -6.88
C ASP A 113 2.40 -10.46 -5.97
N ASN A 114 3.36 -10.74 -5.08
CA ASN A 114 3.25 -11.84 -4.12
C ASN A 114 2.33 -11.50 -2.95
N VAL A 115 1.03 -11.54 -3.22
CA VAL A 115 -0.09 -11.32 -2.29
C VAL A 115 -0.11 -12.24 -1.06
N SER A 116 0.57 -13.39 -1.14
CA SER A 116 0.69 -14.31 -0.01
C SER A 116 1.71 -13.82 1.02
N GLN A 117 2.53 -12.81 0.68
CA GLN A 117 3.53 -12.23 1.58
C GLN A 117 3.29 -10.75 1.85
N GLN A 118 2.73 -10.02 0.90
CA GLN A 118 2.57 -8.58 0.99
C GLN A 118 1.36 -8.06 0.24
N PHE A 119 0.78 -6.98 0.76
CA PHE A 119 -0.26 -6.22 0.08
C PHE A 119 -0.34 -4.82 0.71
N ARG A 120 -1.04 -3.89 0.05
CA ARG A 120 -1.40 -2.60 0.63
C ARG A 120 -2.88 -2.53 0.94
N LEU A 121 -3.23 -1.77 1.97
CA LEU A 121 -4.61 -1.49 2.35
C LEU A 121 -4.91 -0.01 2.12
N GLN A 122 -6.15 0.30 1.76
CA GLN A 122 -6.63 1.68 1.63
C GLN A 122 -7.01 2.25 3.01
N VAL A 123 -6.00 2.50 3.87
CA VAL A 123 -6.20 3.02 5.23
C VAL A 123 -5.70 4.46 5.32
N PRO A 124 -6.53 5.43 5.72
CA PRO A 124 -6.12 6.82 5.84
C PRO A 124 -4.89 7.00 6.74
N ASN A 125 -3.88 7.72 6.24
CA ASN A 125 -2.59 7.98 6.88
C ASN A 125 -1.64 6.77 7.00
N TYR A 126 -2.00 5.62 6.43
CA TYR A 126 -1.18 4.41 6.39
C TYR A 126 -1.09 3.83 4.98
N GLU A 127 -1.48 4.59 3.95
CA GLU A 127 -1.51 4.13 2.55
C GLU A 127 -0.11 3.75 2.04
N PHE A 128 0.94 4.28 2.65
CA PHE A 128 2.34 4.00 2.31
C PHE A 128 2.90 2.73 2.95
N LEU A 129 2.16 2.09 3.86
CA LEU A 129 2.60 0.89 4.54
C LEU A 129 2.23 -0.35 3.74
N VAL A 130 3.17 -1.29 3.70
CA VAL A 130 2.96 -2.64 3.22
C VAL A 130 2.53 -3.51 4.39
N PHE A 131 1.44 -4.24 4.24
CA PHE A 131 0.91 -5.18 5.22
C PHE A 131 1.31 -6.60 4.85
N THR A 132 1.49 -7.44 5.86
CA THR A 132 1.98 -8.81 5.70
C THR A 132 1.20 -9.78 6.57
N PRO A 133 1.23 -11.09 6.24
CA PRO A 133 0.86 -12.14 7.18
C PRO A 133 1.69 -12.10 8.48
N GLU A 134 1.22 -12.82 9.48
CA GLU A 134 1.96 -13.11 10.70
C GLU A 134 3.33 -13.72 10.38
N ASN A 135 4.34 -13.43 11.22
CA ASN A 135 5.71 -13.97 11.13
C ASN A 135 6.40 -13.79 9.76
N THR A 136 5.97 -12.79 8.97
CA THR A 136 6.56 -12.50 7.66
C THR A 136 7.64 -11.43 7.80
N VAL A 137 8.87 -11.75 7.41
CA VAL A 137 10.00 -10.82 7.39
C VAL A 137 9.74 -9.70 6.38
N CYS A 138 10.04 -8.47 6.77
CA CYS A 138 9.89 -7.28 5.95
C CYS A 138 11.13 -6.38 5.95
N ASP A 139 12.19 -6.86 5.29
CA ASP A 139 13.49 -6.19 5.20
C ASP A 139 13.92 -5.87 3.76
N THR A 140 13.05 -6.12 2.77
CA THR A 140 13.31 -5.74 1.37
C THR A 140 12.98 -4.26 1.19
N LEU A 141 13.85 -3.48 0.56
CA LEU A 141 13.56 -2.08 0.26
C LEU A 141 12.51 -1.96 -0.84
N CYS A 142 11.64 -0.95 -0.72
CA CYS A 142 10.79 -0.52 -1.81
C CYS A 142 11.61 0.18 -2.91
N ASP A 143 11.04 0.34 -4.11
CA ASP A 143 11.73 0.86 -5.28
C ASP A 143 12.17 2.32 -5.08
N HIS A 144 11.38 3.08 -4.32
CA HIS A 144 11.67 4.47 -3.93
C HIS A 144 11.55 4.64 -2.41
N PRO A 145 12.51 4.14 -1.61
CA PRO A 145 12.33 3.96 -0.16
C PRO A 145 12.52 5.26 0.65
N TYR A 146 12.99 6.33 0.02
CA TYR A 146 13.29 7.62 0.66
C TYR A 146 12.39 8.77 0.19
N ASP A 147 11.43 8.47 -0.68
CA ASP A 147 10.49 9.48 -1.15
C ASP A 147 9.43 9.81 -0.07
N GLY A 148 8.55 10.75 -0.39
CA GLY A 148 7.41 11.08 0.47
C GLY A 148 6.38 9.95 0.56
N THR A 149 5.52 10.03 1.58
CA THR A 149 4.46 9.05 1.85
C THR A 149 3.51 8.79 0.67
N ALA A 150 3.40 9.70 -0.29
CA ALA A 150 2.56 9.49 -1.47
C ALA A 150 3.12 8.46 -2.46
N THR A 151 4.44 8.21 -2.47
CA THR A 151 5.10 7.35 -3.46
C THR A 151 5.77 6.12 -2.85
N LEU A 152 5.95 6.11 -1.52
CA LEU A 152 6.50 4.97 -0.79
C LEU A 152 5.74 3.68 -1.09
N CYS A 153 6.48 2.67 -1.54
CA CYS A 153 6.02 1.30 -1.79
C CYS A 153 4.80 1.22 -2.72
N THR A 154 4.65 2.18 -3.64
CA THR A 154 3.51 2.23 -4.55
C THR A 154 3.48 1.10 -5.57
N GLU A 155 4.61 0.41 -5.76
CA GLU A 155 4.73 -0.78 -6.58
C GLU A 155 4.00 -2.00 -5.99
N VAL A 156 3.73 -2.03 -4.67
CA VAL A 156 2.93 -3.09 -4.06
C VAL A 156 1.44 -2.83 -4.29
N PRO A 157 0.67 -3.80 -4.83
CA PRO A 157 -0.75 -3.59 -5.13
C PRO A 157 -1.62 -3.40 -3.88
N ILE A 158 -2.67 -2.58 -4.02
CA ILE A 158 -3.74 -2.45 -3.02
C ILE A 158 -4.71 -3.62 -3.17
N TYR A 159 -5.03 -4.27 -2.05
CA TYR A 159 -6.05 -5.32 -1.98
C TYR A 159 -7.17 -4.92 -1.02
N SER A 160 -8.41 -4.97 -1.52
CA SER A 160 -9.62 -4.61 -0.76
C SER A 160 -10.24 -5.75 0.05
N ASP A 161 -9.74 -6.98 -0.14
CA ASP A 161 -10.36 -8.18 0.42
C ASP A 161 -10.07 -8.34 1.92
N CYS A 162 -8.99 -7.72 2.39
CA CYS A 162 -8.64 -7.65 3.80
C CYS A 162 -9.34 -6.46 4.45
N VAL A 163 -9.99 -6.72 5.60
CA VAL A 163 -10.69 -5.69 6.37
C VAL A 163 -9.68 -4.88 7.18
N ALA A 164 -9.42 -3.65 6.75
CA ALA A 164 -8.80 -2.61 7.56
C ALA A 164 -9.63 -2.30 8.83
#